data_AF-A0A9X2C3D4-F1
#
_entry.id   AF-A0A9X2C3D4-F1
#
_cell.length_a   1.000
_cell.length_b   1.000
_cell.length_c   1.000
_cell.angle_alpha   90.00
_cell.angle_beta   90.00
_cell.angle_gamma   90.00
#
_symmetry.space_group_name_H-M   'P 1'
#
loop_
_entity.id
_entity.type
_entity.pdbx_description
1 polymer ?
#
loop_
_entity_poly.entity_id
_entity_poly.type
_entity_poly.pdbx_seq_one_letter_code
_entity_poly.pdbx_strand_id
1 'polypeptide(L)'
;MIGRPRPISLIQALGYFLRESQGFEQLIEHQDFPPEFGGALLPALGLSPGPFTLQQYTEFVLGDFPALRERRLRMARETHCSPEELTRAVYEVAVSLPKSISLQLLVSGDRRLNDVVRDANRAVMDMFARYCFVRVTGEDGFVDKVPVTGLAYASWWHISSRERDPDEAAEITGGADPQLHIHNLVHRLVLPAGAVGVDGLLELGGKDVQIAHQSVELVSKD
;
A
#
# COMPACT_ATOMS: atom_id res chain seq x y z
N MET A 1 4.60 8.84 -11.75
CA MET A 1 5.87 8.33 -11.16
C MET A 1 5.52 7.34 -10.06
N ILE A 2 6.20 6.20 -10.00
CA ILE A 2 6.01 5.22 -8.92
C ILE A 2 7.28 5.25 -8.07
N GLY A 3 7.14 5.54 -6.78
CA GLY A 3 8.24 5.55 -5.83
C GLY A 3 8.74 4.13 -5.56
N ARG A 4 10.03 4.02 -5.22
CA ARG A 4 10.57 2.75 -4.75
C ARG A 4 9.80 2.30 -3.50
N PRO A 5 9.36 1.04 -3.43
CA PRO A 5 8.68 0.51 -2.24
C PRO A 5 9.55 0.67 -1.00
N ARG A 6 8.98 1.20 0.09
CA ARG A 6 9.69 1.44 1.35
C ARG A 6 9.04 0.66 2.49
N PRO A 7 9.79 -0.11 3.28
CA PRO A 7 9.23 -0.72 4.48
C PRO A 7 8.88 0.36 5.51
N ILE A 8 7.76 0.18 6.20
CA ILE A 8 7.29 1.08 7.26
C ILE A 8 7.09 0.27 8.54
N SER A 9 7.53 0.85 9.67
CA SER A 9 7.35 0.23 10.97
C SER A 9 5.90 0.29 11.46
N LEU A 10 5.53 -0.59 12.39
CA LEU A 10 4.19 -0.57 12.98
C LEU A 10 3.80 0.79 13.56
N ILE A 11 4.72 1.44 14.29
CA ILE A 11 4.49 2.77 14.87
C ILE A 11 4.29 3.82 13.79
N GLN A 12 5.09 3.78 12.72
CA GLN A 12 4.96 4.73 11.62
C GLN A 12 3.64 4.54 10.86
N ALA A 13 3.21 3.30 10.64
CA ALA A 13 1.96 2.96 9.97
C ALA A 13 0.73 3.37 10.81
N LEU A 14 0.68 3.03 12.10
CA LEU A 14 -0.41 3.47 12.99
C LEU A 14 -0.44 5.00 13.13
N GLY A 15 0.74 5.63 13.25
CA GLY A 15 0.86 7.07 13.28
C GLY A 15 0.46 7.76 11.98
N TYR A 16 0.42 7.04 10.85
CA TYR A 16 -0.01 7.56 9.56
C TYR A 16 -1.46 8.04 9.64
N PHE A 17 -2.38 7.18 10.06
CA PHE A 17 -3.79 7.58 10.20
C PHE A 17 -3.99 8.69 11.22
N LEU A 18 -3.29 8.68 12.36
CA LEU A 18 -3.41 9.77 13.33
C LEU A 18 -2.95 11.13 12.79
N ARG A 19 -1.91 11.15 11.94
CA ARG A 19 -1.42 12.38 11.29
C ARG A 19 -2.36 12.83 10.17
N GLU A 20 -2.77 11.92 9.30
CA GLU A 20 -3.55 12.26 8.10
C GLU A 20 -5.04 12.49 8.44
N SER A 21 -5.67 11.64 9.27
CA SER A 21 -7.11 11.66 9.49
C SER A 21 -7.61 12.66 10.54
N GLN A 22 -6.74 13.14 11.45
CA GLN A 22 -7.15 14.06 12.52
C GLN A 22 -7.10 15.53 12.10
N GLY A 23 -6.99 15.79 10.79
CA GLY A 23 -7.08 17.15 10.27
C GLY A 23 -5.94 18.07 10.73
N PHE A 24 -4.80 17.51 11.14
CA PHE A 24 -3.58 18.30 11.35
C PHE A 24 -3.18 19.01 10.05
N GLU A 25 -3.61 18.49 8.88
CA GLU A 25 -3.47 19.15 7.59
C GLU A 25 -4.75 19.01 6.74
N GLN A 26 -5.77 19.85 6.98
CA GLN A 26 -6.97 20.01 6.11
C GLN A 26 -6.64 20.35 4.63
N LEU A 27 -5.36 20.50 4.30
CA LEU A 27 -4.81 20.88 3.01
C LEU A 27 -4.19 19.68 2.26
N ILE A 28 -4.24 18.47 2.84
CA ILE A 28 -3.64 17.26 2.26
C ILE A 28 -4.71 16.29 1.76
N GLU A 29 -5.85 16.18 2.44
CA GLU A 29 -6.92 15.29 2.02
C GLU A 29 -7.99 16.03 1.20
N HIS A 30 -8.52 15.38 0.16
CA HIS A 30 -9.57 15.92 -0.69
C HIS A 30 -10.86 15.14 -0.50
N GLN A 31 -12.00 15.82 -0.33
CA GLN A 31 -13.30 15.21 -0.02
C GLN A 31 -13.72 14.09 -1.01
N ASP A 32 -13.37 14.24 -2.30
CA ASP A 32 -13.67 13.25 -3.32
C ASP A 32 -12.76 12.02 -3.29
N PHE A 33 -11.73 12.02 -2.46
CA PHE A 33 -10.73 10.96 -2.35
C PHE A 33 -10.56 10.52 -0.88
N PRO A 34 -11.59 9.89 -0.29
CA PRO A 34 -11.45 9.30 1.03
C PRO A 34 -10.40 8.18 1.03
N PRO A 35 -9.77 7.90 2.18
CA PRO A 35 -8.86 6.77 2.30
C PRO A 35 -9.62 5.46 2.06
N GLU A 36 -9.06 4.57 1.25
CA GLU A 36 -9.75 3.38 0.74
C GLU A 36 -8.87 2.14 0.67
N PHE A 37 -9.46 0.96 0.93
CA PHE A 37 -8.82 -0.32 0.74
C PHE A 37 -8.95 -0.77 -0.71
N GLY A 38 -7.89 -1.43 -1.20
CA GLY A 38 -7.89 -2.13 -2.47
C GLY A 38 -7.09 -3.43 -2.44
N GLY A 39 -7.18 -4.17 -3.54
CA GLY A 39 -6.43 -5.41 -3.77
C GLY A 39 -7.27 -6.68 -3.67
N ALA A 40 -6.85 -7.68 -4.45
CA ALA A 40 -7.56 -8.95 -4.62
C ALA A 40 -7.58 -9.83 -3.36
N LEU A 41 -6.71 -9.56 -2.37
CA LEU A 41 -6.66 -10.35 -1.14
C LEU A 41 -7.73 -9.94 -0.10
N LEU A 42 -8.30 -8.73 -0.19
CA LEU A 42 -9.26 -8.23 0.81
C LEU A 42 -10.44 -9.18 1.09
N PRO A 43 -11.12 -9.76 0.07
CA PRO A 43 -12.26 -10.65 0.32
C PRO A 43 -11.86 -11.90 1.10
N ALA A 44 -10.66 -12.44 0.83
CA ALA A 44 -10.14 -13.58 1.59
C ALA A 44 -9.98 -13.20 3.06
N LEU A 45 -9.43 -12.02 3.35
CA LEU A 45 -9.26 -11.50 4.72
C LEU A 45 -10.60 -11.16 5.42
N GLY A 46 -11.72 -11.18 4.70
CA GLY A 46 -13.03 -10.76 5.21
C GLY A 46 -13.22 -9.24 5.21
N LEU A 47 -12.46 -8.53 4.36
CA LEU A 47 -12.58 -7.09 4.14
C LEU A 47 -13.23 -6.80 2.79
N SER A 48 -13.84 -5.63 2.66
CA SER A 48 -14.40 -5.14 1.40
C SER A 48 -13.54 -4.00 0.84
N PRO A 49 -13.40 -3.89 -0.50
CA PRO A 49 -12.76 -2.72 -1.11
C PRO A 49 -13.58 -1.45 -0.87
N GLY A 50 -12.92 -0.29 -0.90
CA GLY A 50 -13.55 1.02 -0.70
C GLY A 50 -13.17 1.70 0.62
N PRO A 51 -13.88 2.77 1.02
CA PRO A 51 -13.51 3.58 2.17
C PRO A 51 -13.41 2.79 3.48
N PHE A 52 -12.47 3.18 4.35
CA PHE A 52 -12.28 2.51 5.64
C PHE A 52 -12.34 3.47 6.83
N THR A 53 -12.66 2.91 8.00
CA THR A 53 -12.60 3.60 9.30
C THR A 53 -11.22 3.47 9.95
N LEU A 54 -10.95 4.30 10.97
CA LEU A 54 -9.75 4.18 11.82
C LEU A 54 -9.59 2.77 12.38
N GLN A 55 -10.69 2.19 12.87
CA GLN A 55 -10.67 0.86 13.45
C GLN A 55 -10.27 -0.17 12.39
N GLN A 56 -10.89 -0.15 11.21
CA GLN A 56 -10.58 -1.08 10.13
C GLN A 56 -9.14 -0.93 9.65
N TYR A 57 -8.63 0.30 9.56
CA TYR A 57 -7.22 0.54 9.24
C TYR A 57 -6.28 0.00 10.32
N THR A 58 -6.61 0.22 11.59
CA THR A 58 -5.81 -0.28 12.71
C THR A 58 -5.76 -1.81 12.70
N GLU A 59 -6.90 -2.46 12.51
CA GLU A 59 -7.00 -3.91 12.33
C GLU A 59 -6.18 -4.38 11.12
N PHE A 60 -6.25 -3.66 10.00
CA PHE A 60 -5.45 -3.93 8.82
C PHE A 60 -3.95 -3.88 9.11
N VAL A 61 -3.45 -2.81 9.75
CA VAL A 61 -2.01 -2.67 10.05
C VAL A 61 -1.52 -3.70 11.06
N LEU A 62 -2.35 -4.06 12.04
CA LEU A 62 -2.01 -5.06 13.05
C LEU A 62 -2.10 -6.50 12.53
N GLY A 63 -2.69 -6.70 11.35
CA GLY A 63 -2.98 -8.03 10.81
C GLY A 63 -4.14 -8.75 11.53
N ASP A 64 -5.00 -8.01 12.24
CA ASP A 64 -6.14 -8.56 12.99
C ASP A 64 -7.37 -8.71 12.08
N PHE A 65 -7.30 -9.67 11.15
CA PHE A 65 -8.35 -9.89 10.16
C PHE A 65 -9.46 -10.83 10.67
N PRO A 66 -10.75 -10.56 10.36
CA PRO A 66 -11.86 -11.45 10.72
C PRO A 66 -11.64 -12.91 10.32
N ALA A 67 -11.13 -13.15 9.11
CA ALA A 67 -10.90 -14.51 8.62
C ALA A 67 -9.83 -15.28 9.41
N LEU A 68 -8.86 -14.59 10.01
CA LEU A 68 -7.85 -15.20 10.88
C LEU A 68 -8.43 -15.50 12.28
N ARG A 69 -9.18 -14.54 12.87
CA ARG A 69 -9.85 -14.73 14.17
C ARG A 69 -10.82 -15.91 14.16
N GLU A 70 -11.58 -16.03 13.07
CA GLU A 70 -12.57 -17.09 12.86
C GLU A 70 -11.95 -18.42 12.41
N ARG A 71 -10.62 -18.49 12.25
CA ARG A 71 -9.87 -19.66 11.75
C ARG A 71 -10.34 -20.13 10.37
N ARG A 72 -10.95 -19.25 9.57
CA ARG A 72 -11.26 -19.47 8.15
C ARG A 72 -10.01 -19.45 7.27
N LEU A 73 -8.93 -18.87 7.78
CA LEU A 73 -7.60 -18.88 7.21
C LEU A 73 -6.57 -19.24 8.28
N ARG A 74 -5.51 -19.92 7.87
CA ARG A 74 -4.33 -20.17 8.68
C ARG A 74 -3.13 -19.50 8.00
N MET A 75 -2.31 -18.85 8.81
CA MET A 75 -1.01 -18.37 8.33
C MET A 75 -0.06 -19.56 8.33
N ALA A 76 0.64 -19.80 7.21
CA ALA A 76 1.74 -20.75 7.24
C ALA A 76 2.81 -20.28 8.23
N ARG A 77 3.41 -21.22 8.96
CA ARG A 77 4.39 -20.90 10.00
C ARG A 77 5.64 -20.27 9.39
N GLU A 78 5.91 -19.05 9.85
CA GLU A 78 7.14 -18.32 9.63
C GLU A 78 8.33 -19.06 10.26
N THR A 79 9.32 -19.46 9.45
CA THR A 79 10.40 -20.31 9.96
C THR A 79 11.57 -19.52 10.55
N HIS A 80 11.88 -18.31 10.08
CA HIS A 80 13.01 -17.53 10.63
C HIS A 80 12.91 -16.02 10.34
N CYS A 81 12.34 -15.25 11.27
CA CYS A 81 12.43 -13.79 11.29
C CYS A 81 13.48 -13.30 12.29
N SER A 82 14.31 -12.35 11.89
CA SER A 82 15.05 -11.52 12.84
C SER A 82 14.12 -10.53 13.57
N PRO A 83 14.49 -10.04 14.77
CA PRO A 83 13.68 -9.03 15.48
C PRO A 83 13.48 -7.74 14.67
N GLU A 84 14.45 -7.34 13.84
CA GLU A 84 14.35 -6.17 12.96
C GLU A 84 13.31 -6.38 11.86
N GLU A 85 13.21 -7.59 11.35
CA GLU A 85 12.24 -7.99 10.34
C GLU A 85 10.79 -8.02 10.88
N LEU A 86 10.61 -8.37 12.16
CA LEU A 86 9.33 -8.28 12.87
C LEU A 86 8.84 -6.84 13.06
N THR A 87 9.70 -5.83 12.91
CA THR A 87 9.28 -4.42 13.05
C THR A 87 8.51 -3.87 11.85
N ARG A 88 8.55 -4.56 10.70
CA ARG A 88 7.88 -4.14 9.47
C ARG A 88 6.40 -4.52 9.51
N ALA A 89 5.53 -3.51 9.47
CA ALA A 89 4.08 -3.74 9.43
C ALA A 89 3.56 -3.77 7.99
N VAL A 90 4.03 -2.85 7.14
CA VAL A 90 3.54 -2.64 5.77
C VAL A 90 4.66 -2.15 4.86
N TYR A 91 4.44 -2.21 3.55
CA TYR A 91 5.28 -1.58 2.53
C TYR A 91 4.54 -0.42 1.88
N GLU A 92 5.16 0.75 1.83
CA GLU A 92 4.61 1.91 1.15
C GLU A 92 5.05 1.95 -0.32
N VAL A 93 4.07 2.02 -1.21
CA VAL A 93 4.24 2.27 -2.64
C VAL A 93 3.58 3.59 -2.98
N ALA A 94 4.39 4.62 -3.17
CA ALA A 94 3.91 5.95 -3.52
C ALA A 94 3.66 6.07 -5.03
N VAL A 95 2.53 6.62 -5.44
CA VAL A 95 2.19 6.89 -6.85
C VAL A 95 1.90 8.38 -7.01
N SER A 96 2.79 9.11 -7.67
CA SER A 96 2.58 10.53 -7.97
C SER A 96 2.02 10.68 -9.38
N LEU A 97 0.89 11.36 -9.51
CA LEU A 97 0.30 11.65 -10.81
C LEU A 97 1.09 12.74 -11.54
N PRO A 98 1.01 12.78 -12.88
CA PRO A 98 1.53 13.91 -13.65
C PRO A 98 0.95 15.24 -13.15
N LYS A 99 1.77 16.30 -13.18
CA LYS A 99 1.38 17.63 -12.71
C LYS A 99 0.13 18.16 -13.41
N SER A 100 0.01 17.94 -14.71
CA SER A 100 -1.16 18.33 -15.51
C SER A 100 -2.46 17.70 -15.02
N ILE A 101 -2.43 16.40 -14.66
CA ILE A 101 -3.59 15.71 -14.10
C ILE A 101 -3.94 16.26 -12.72
N SER A 102 -2.92 16.53 -11.89
CA SER A 102 -3.12 17.15 -10.58
C SER A 102 -3.78 18.53 -10.69
N LEU A 103 -3.35 19.36 -11.65
CA LEU A 103 -3.97 20.68 -11.88
C LEU A 103 -5.41 20.56 -12.39
N GLN A 104 -5.69 19.65 -13.32
CA GLN A 104 -7.05 19.45 -13.85
C GLN A 104 -8.02 19.01 -12.74
N LEU A 105 -7.59 18.10 -11.85
CA LEU A 105 -8.40 17.62 -10.73
C LEU A 105 -8.57 18.66 -9.63
N LEU A 106 -7.47 19.25 -9.17
CA LEU A 106 -7.43 20.03 -7.93
C LEU A 106 -7.72 21.51 -8.16
N VAL A 107 -7.34 22.06 -9.32
CA VAL A 107 -7.50 23.48 -9.63
C VAL A 107 -8.69 23.69 -10.56
N SER A 108 -8.79 22.91 -11.65
CA SER A 108 -9.89 23.05 -12.62
C SER A 108 -11.16 22.33 -12.19
N GLY A 109 -11.09 21.42 -11.22
CA GLY A 109 -12.25 20.70 -10.68
C GLY A 109 -12.85 19.67 -11.63
N ASP A 110 -12.09 19.11 -12.58
CA ASP A 110 -12.59 18.12 -13.54
C ASP A 110 -12.80 16.75 -12.86
N ARG A 111 -13.99 16.56 -12.29
CA ARG A 111 -14.36 15.36 -11.53
C ARG A 111 -14.44 14.08 -12.36
N ARG A 112 -14.48 14.17 -13.69
CA ARG A 112 -14.45 12.99 -14.57
C ARG A 112 -13.13 12.22 -14.44
N LEU A 113 -12.07 12.90 -13.99
CA LEU A 113 -10.78 12.29 -13.76
C LEU A 113 -10.70 11.52 -12.42
N ASN A 114 -11.71 11.62 -11.54
CA ASN A 114 -11.70 10.94 -10.24
C ASN A 114 -11.60 9.41 -10.42
N ASP A 115 -12.47 8.83 -11.24
CA ASP A 115 -12.50 7.39 -11.48
C ASP A 115 -11.29 6.93 -12.30
N VAL A 116 -10.85 7.76 -13.27
CA VAL A 116 -9.65 7.49 -14.08
C VAL A 116 -8.42 7.34 -13.18
N VAL A 117 -8.28 8.23 -12.19
CA VAL A 117 -7.16 8.19 -11.25
C VAL A 117 -7.24 6.99 -10.30
N ARG A 118 -8.44 6.61 -9.85
CA ARG A 118 -8.64 5.38 -9.07
C ARG A 118 -8.27 4.13 -9.86
N ASP A 119 -8.74 4.04 -11.09
CA ASP A 119 -8.45 2.92 -11.97
C ASP A 119 -6.96 2.86 -12.32
N ALA A 120 -6.31 4.02 -12.50
CA ALA A 120 -4.86 4.09 -12.67
C ALA A 120 -4.11 3.56 -11.45
N ASN A 121 -4.51 3.94 -10.23
CA ASN A 121 -3.89 3.41 -9.00
C ASN A 121 -4.10 1.89 -8.89
N ARG A 122 -5.32 1.40 -9.15
CA ARG A 122 -5.62 -0.04 -9.17
C ARG A 122 -4.73 -0.78 -10.16
N ALA A 123 -4.62 -0.29 -11.39
CA ALA A 123 -3.78 -0.90 -12.41
C ALA A 123 -2.28 -0.92 -12.02
N VAL A 124 -1.79 0.13 -11.37
CA VAL A 124 -0.43 0.18 -10.82
C VAL A 124 -0.24 -0.88 -9.74
N MET A 125 -1.19 -1.02 -8.81
CA MET A 125 -1.09 -2.00 -7.73
C MET A 125 -1.26 -3.45 -8.21
N ASP A 126 -2.09 -3.67 -9.23
CA ASP A 126 -2.20 -4.97 -9.91
C ASP A 126 -0.90 -5.33 -10.63
N MET A 127 -0.25 -4.36 -11.28
CA MET A 127 1.07 -4.55 -11.87
C MET A 127 2.12 -4.83 -10.80
N PHE A 128 2.11 -4.07 -9.70
CA PHE A 128 3.01 -4.26 -8.58
C PHE A 128 2.92 -5.69 -8.01
N ALA A 129 1.71 -6.24 -7.86
CA ALA A 129 1.49 -7.61 -7.42
C ALA A 129 2.21 -8.66 -8.30
N ARG A 130 2.24 -8.45 -9.62
CA ARG A 130 2.90 -9.38 -10.57
C ARG A 130 4.42 -9.46 -10.39
N TYR A 131 5.03 -8.45 -9.78
CA TYR A 131 6.47 -8.41 -9.51
C TYR A 131 6.82 -8.84 -8.08
N CYS A 132 5.82 -9.23 -7.28
CA CYS A 132 6.01 -9.77 -5.95
C CYS A 132 6.11 -11.29 -6.01
N PHE A 133 7.01 -11.87 -5.22
CA PHE A 133 7.08 -13.30 -4.97
C PHE A 133 7.39 -13.55 -3.50
N VAL A 134 6.93 -14.68 -2.97
CA VAL A 134 7.31 -15.19 -1.66
C VAL A 134 8.41 -16.24 -1.79
N ARG A 135 9.17 -16.47 -0.71
CA ARG A 135 10.05 -17.63 -0.61
C ARG A 135 9.39 -18.71 0.23
N VAL A 136 9.38 -19.94 -0.28
CA VAL A 136 8.84 -21.12 0.42
C VAL A 136 9.97 -22.13 0.54
N THR A 137 10.27 -22.55 1.78
CA THR A 137 11.28 -23.58 2.04
C THR A 137 10.58 -24.93 2.19
N GLY A 138 10.94 -25.89 1.33
CA GLY A 138 10.47 -27.27 1.40
C GLY A 138 11.09 -28.06 2.56
N GLU A 139 10.54 -29.25 2.85
CA GLU A 139 11.07 -30.15 3.90
C GLU A 139 12.51 -30.62 3.61
N ASP A 140 12.93 -30.60 2.35
CA ASP A 140 14.27 -30.90 1.88
C ASP A 140 15.25 -29.70 2.02
N GLY A 141 14.77 -28.56 2.52
CA GLY A 141 15.52 -27.33 2.66
C GLY A 141 15.67 -26.53 1.35
N PHE A 142 15.04 -26.97 0.26
CA PHE A 142 15.05 -26.22 -1.00
C PHE A 142 14.17 -24.97 -0.89
N VAL A 143 14.65 -23.84 -1.43
CA VAL A 143 13.94 -22.57 -1.38
C VAL A 143 13.36 -22.24 -2.76
N ASP A 144 12.04 -22.33 -2.86
CA ASP A 144 11.28 -21.95 -4.05
C ASP A 144 10.81 -20.49 -4.00
N LYS A 145 10.81 -19.83 -5.15
CA LYS A 145 10.18 -18.51 -5.33
C LYS A 145 8.80 -18.69 -5.93
N VAL A 146 7.76 -18.38 -5.18
CA VAL A 146 6.36 -18.51 -5.64
C VAL A 146 5.79 -17.13 -5.95
N PRO A 147 5.30 -16.88 -7.18
CA PRO A 147 4.69 -15.59 -7.54
C PRO A 147 3.51 -15.24 -6.64
N VAL A 148 3.29 -13.95 -6.37
CA VAL A 148 2.11 -13.44 -5.68
C VAL A 148 0.98 -13.19 -6.70
N THR A 149 -0.22 -13.63 -6.38
CA THR A 149 -1.45 -13.44 -7.17
C THR A 149 -2.44 -12.49 -6.52
N GLY A 150 -2.25 -12.16 -5.23
CA GLY A 150 -3.12 -11.24 -4.51
C GLY A 150 -2.39 -10.46 -3.42
N LEU A 151 -2.66 -9.16 -3.38
CA LEU A 151 -2.23 -8.23 -2.33
C LEU A 151 -3.45 -7.57 -1.69
N ALA A 152 -3.27 -7.06 -0.48
CA ALA A 152 -4.18 -6.11 0.15
C ALA A 152 -3.42 -4.83 0.44
N TYR A 153 -4.01 -3.67 0.15
CA TYR A 153 -3.41 -2.38 0.40
C TYR A 153 -4.43 -1.35 0.88
N ALA A 154 -3.96 -0.39 1.66
CA ALA A 154 -4.72 0.79 2.07
C ALA A 154 -4.14 2.01 1.34
N SER A 155 -5.00 2.86 0.79
CA SER A 155 -4.58 4.02 -0.02
C SER A 155 -4.97 5.31 0.68
N TRP A 156 -4.02 6.23 0.80
CA TRP A 156 -4.26 7.64 1.15
C TRP A 156 -3.98 8.52 -0.05
N TRP A 157 -4.85 9.50 -0.26
CA TRP A 157 -4.82 10.39 -1.41
C TRP A 157 -4.45 11.80 -0.93
N HIS A 158 -3.27 12.24 -1.29
CA HIS A 158 -2.72 13.52 -0.87
C HIS A 158 -2.71 14.52 -2.03
N ILE A 159 -3.06 15.78 -1.78
CA ILE A 159 -3.25 16.81 -2.83
C ILE A 159 -2.18 17.89 -2.91
N SER A 160 -1.20 17.89 -2.01
CA SER A 160 -0.09 18.86 -1.97
C SER A 160 1.26 18.13 -2.01
N SER A 161 2.31 18.76 -2.49
CA SER A 161 3.67 18.22 -2.35
C SER A 161 4.24 18.51 -0.95
N ARG A 162 5.31 17.79 -0.55
CA ARG A 162 6.03 18.02 0.72
C ARG A 162 6.79 19.35 0.78
N GLU A 163 6.91 20.07 -0.33
CA GLU A 163 7.60 21.37 -0.41
C GLU A 163 6.72 22.47 0.19
N ARG A 164 6.48 22.37 1.50
CA ARG A 164 6.21 23.54 2.34
C ARG A 164 7.47 23.77 3.17
N ASP A 165 8.16 24.85 2.88
CA ASP A 165 9.25 25.32 3.72
C ASP A 165 8.67 25.59 5.12
N PRO A 166 9.19 25.00 6.21
CA PRO A 166 8.67 25.22 7.55
C PRO A 166 8.68 26.70 7.99
N ASP A 167 9.43 27.56 7.30
CA ASP A 167 9.50 29.00 7.55
C ASP A 167 8.33 29.81 6.92
N GLU A 168 7.53 29.23 6.01
CA GLU A 168 6.39 29.92 5.34
C GLU A 168 5.02 29.55 5.92
N ALA A 169 4.97 28.92 7.09
CA ALA A 169 3.70 28.54 7.74
C ALA A 169 2.87 29.73 8.26
N ALA A 170 3.36 30.97 8.15
CA ALA A 170 2.77 32.13 8.83
C ALA A 170 1.79 32.97 7.99
N GLU A 171 1.80 32.91 6.65
CA GLU A 171 0.90 33.74 5.84
C GLU A 171 0.31 32.95 4.67
N ILE A 172 -0.99 32.69 4.73
CA ILE A 172 -1.76 32.07 3.64
C ILE A 172 -1.94 33.12 2.54
N THR A 173 -0.92 33.32 1.71
CA THR A 173 -0.95 34.23 0.56
C THR A 173 -0.30 33.60 -0.67
N GLY A 174 -0.82 32.44 -1.09
CA GLY A 174 -0.74 32.02 -2.50
C GLY A 174 0.18 30.84 -2.81
N GLY A 175 -0.43 29.77 -3.33
CA GLY A 175 0.25 28.82 -4.21
C GLY A 175 0.78 27.53 -3.57
N ALA A 176 -0.04 26.78 -2.84
CA ALA A 176 0.28 25.38 -2.56
C ALA A 176 0.54 24.66 -3.90
N ASP A 177 1.68 23.97 -4.06
CA ASP A 177 1.99 23.21 -5.26
C ASP A 177 1.03 22.02 -5.40
N PRO A 178 -0.01 22.06 -6.28
CA PRO A 178 -1.08 21.07 -6.24
C PRO A 178 -0.57 19.76 -6.83
N GLN A 179 -0.39 18.74 -6.00
CA GLN A 179 0.22 17.47 -6.40
C GLN A 179 -0.60 16.32 -5.84
N LEU A 180 -1.43 15.72 -6.71
CA LEU A 180 -2.13 14.51 -6.36
C LEU A 180 -1.15 13.34 -6.36
N HIS A 181 -0.96 12.74 -5.20
CA HIS A 181 -0.14 11.57 -5.01
C HIS A 181 -0.77 10.62 -3.99
N ILE A 182 -0.43 9.35 -4.10
CA ILE A 182 -1.14 8.27 -3.44
C ILE A 182 -0.14 7.47 -2.65
N HIS A 183 -0.38 7.28 -1.36
CA HIS A 183 0.40 6.39 -0.53
C HIS A 183 -0.36 5.07 -0.40
N ASN A 184 0.14 4.02 -1.06
CA ASN A 184 -0.42 2.68 -0.94
C ASN A 184 0.39 1.90 0.12
N LEU A 185 -0.19 1.67 1.29
CA LEU A 185 0.36 0.79 2.31
C LEU A 185 -0.08 -0.65 2.03
N VAL A 186 0.82 -1.42 1.42
CA VAL A 186 0.65 -2.83 1.11
C VAL A 186 0.86 -3.66 2.37
N HIS A 187 -0.12 -4.48 2.71
CA HIS A 187 -0.04 -5.36 3.86
C HIS A 187 1.05 -6.42 3.69
N ARG A 188 1.60 -6.87 4.81
CA ARG A 188 2.54 -7.99 4.86
C ARG A 188 1.90 -9.38 4.69
N LEU A 189 0.67 -9.48 4.21
CA LEU A 189 0.02 -10.76 3.90
C LEU A 189 -0.23 -10.75 2.41
N VAL A 190 0.06 -11.88 1.78
CA VAL A 190 -0.08 -12.06 0.34
C VAL A 190 -0.70 -13.41 0.03
N LEU A 191 -1.31 -13.49 -1.16
CA LEU A 191 -1.79 -14.74 -1.73
C LEU A 191 -0.76 -15.23 -2.75
N PRO A 192 -0.03 -16.33 -2.50
CA PRO A 192 0.86 -16.95 -3.49
C PRO A 192 0.07 -17.72 -4.56
N ALA A 193 0.67 -17.86 -5.73
CA ALA A 193 0.16 -18.69 -6.81
C ALA A 193 0.09 -20.17 -6.37
N GLY A 194 -0.99 -20.86 -6.74
CA GLY A 194 -1.18 -22.27 -6.40
C GLY A 194 -1.68 -22.52 -4.97
N ALA A 195 -1.96 -21.48 -4.18
CA ALA A 195 -2.66 -21.63 -2.90
C ALA A 195 -4.07 -22.23 -3.11
N VAL A 196 -4.31 -23.43 -2.57
CA VAL A 196 -5.63 -24.09 -2.57
C VAL A 196 -6.10 -24.26 -1.12
N GLY A 197 -7.14 -23.52 -0.72
CA GLY A 197 -7.79 -23.67 0.58
C GLY A 197 -7.19 -22.87 1.76
N VAL A 198 -7.55 -23.29 2.98
CA VAL A 198 -7.34 -22.60 4.27
C VAL A 198 -5.86 -22.44 4.65
N ASP A 199 -4.96 -23.14 3.97
CA ASP A 199 -3.50 -23.10 4.18
C ASP A 199 -2.77 -22.13 3.23
N GLY A 200 -3.50 -21.25 2.54
CA GLY A 200 -3.02 -20.42 1.44
C GLY A 200 -2.51 -19.01 1.76
N LEU A 201 -2.52 -18.57 3.03
CA LEU A 201 -2.01 -17.25 3.42
C LEU A 201 -0.61 -17.35 4.00
N LEU A 202 0.30 -16.56 3.45
CA LEU A 202 1.66 -16.43 3.95
C LEU A 202 1.85 -15.06 4.60
N GLU A 203 2.35 -15.08 5.84
CA GLU A 203 2.92 -13.91 6.48
C GLU A 203 4.28 -13.61 5.85
N LEU A 204 4.49 -12.37 5.42
CA LEU A 204 5.75 -11.92 4.85
C LEU A 204 6.77 -11.79 5.95
N GLY A 205 7.33 -12.93 6.32
CA GLY A 205 8.20 -13.05 7.45
C GLY A 205 9.60 -12.57 7.20
N GLY A 206 9.75 -11.26 7.12
CA GLY A 206 11.04 -10.57 7.21
C GLY A 206 11.94 -10.71 5.99
N LYS A 207 12.05 -11.93 5.52
CA LYS A 207 12.73 -12.42 4.35
C LYS A 207 11.66 -12.72 3.31
N ASP A 208 11.52 -11.73 2.44
CA ASP A 208 11.14 -11.93 1.05
C ASP A 208 9.65 -12.12 0.75
N VAL A 209 8.91 -11.00 0.74
CA VAL A 209 8.56 -10.50 -0.60
C VAL A 209 9.75 -9.71 -1.09
N GLN A 210 10.57 -10.34 -1.93
CA GLN A 210 11.34 -9.50 -2.84
C GLN A 210 10.33 -9.10 -3.91
N ILE A 211 9.92 -7.85 -3.82
CA ILE A 211 9.65 -7.10 -5.04
C ILE A 211 10.91 -7.30 -5.86
N ALA A 212 10.80 -7.78 -7.11
CA ALA A 212 11.97 -8.00 -7.95
C ALA A 212 12.82 -6.71 -8.00
N HIS A 213 13.80 -6.59 -7.09
CA HIS A 213 14.65 -5.42 -6.95
C HIS A 213 15.73 -5.41 -8.05
N GLN A 214 15.62 -6.31 -9.03
CA GLN A 214 16.52 -6.48 -10.16
C GLN A 214 15.91 -6.18 -11.54
N SER A 215 14.71 -5.63 -11.66
CA SER A 215 14.11 -5.42 -13.00
C SER A 215 13.48 -4.06 -13.26
N VAL A 216 13.90 -3.03 -12.53
CA VAL A 216 13.76 -1.63 -12.99
C VAL A 216 15.14 -1.02 -13.22
N GLU A 217 16.05 -1.80 -13.81
CA GLU A 217 16.97 -1.19 -14.77
C GLU A 217 16.20 -1.12 -16.07
N LEU A 218 15.94 0.11 -16.51
CA LEU A 218 15.49 0.40 -17.86
C LEU A 218 16.35 -0.45 -18.79
N VAL A 219 15.72 -1.34 -19.56
CA VAL A 219 16.35 -1.96 -20.72
C VAL A 219 16.67 -0.80 -21.67
N SER A 220 17.86 -0.21 -21.52
CA SER A 220 18.46 0.60 -22.56
C SER A 220 18.70 -0.36 -23.71
N LYS A 221 17.85 -0.25 -24.72
CA LYS A 221 18.04 -0.96 -25.97
C LYS A 221 19.32 -0.42 -26.62
N ASP A 222 20.34 -1.26 -26.67
CA ASP A 222 21.28 -1.24 -27.79
C ASP A 222 20.64 -1.95 -28.99
#